data_AF-A0A937G9C7-F1
#
_entry.id   AF-A0A937G9C7-F1
#
_cell.length_a   1.000
_cell.length_b   1.000
_cell.length_c   1.000
_cell.angle_alpha   90.00
_cell.angle_beta   90.00
_cell.angle_gamma   90.00
#
_symmetry.space_group_name_H-M   'P 1'
#
loop_
_entity.id
_entity.type
_entity.pdbx_description
1 polymer ?
#
loop_
_entity_poly.entity_id
_entity_poly.type
_entity_poly.pdbx_seq_one_letter_code
_entity_poly.pdbx_strand_id
1 'polypeptide(L)'
;MPEPDRDALGDELEFLLASIDDLDRELAAGDLTSEDHRVLVDGYTARAAQIIRVLEADAPAQRRVRQPGGLRRKVVAITAVLAVAVGLGWIVSTSSGQRLPGQEMTGFDPRDESTRLLAQARAVSLASPEEAAALYGLVLELDPDNVEALTYRGWTLALAAVRMSDATAASRQLDTAVDLLISAIETDPTYADPYCFLGIVQFRFAGDANGAAPLVDGCLASNPPAEVRDLVQALATDIAAAQE
;
A
#
# COMPACT_ATOMS: atom_id res chain seq x y z
N MET A 1 22.43 -47.22 -5.00
CA MET A 1 22.30 -45.94 -5.74
C MET A 1 23.52 -45.10 -5.38
N PRO A 2 24.21 -44.47 -6.34
CA PRO A 2 25.26 -43.50 -6.01
C PRO A 2 24.64 -42.36 -5.19
N GLU A 3 25.34 -41.89 -4.16
CA GLU A 3 24.95 -40.69 -3.40
C GLU A 3 24.89 -39.48 -4.36
N PRO A 4 23.84 -38.66 -4.31
CA PRO A 4 23.79 -37.45 -5.12
C PRO A 4 24.91 -36.49 -4.69
N ASP A 5 25.63 -35.94 -5.66
CA ASP A 5 26.70 -34.99 -5.43
C ASP A 5 26.12 -33.70 -4.81
N ARG A 6 26.62 -33.32 -3.63
CA ARG A 6 26.11 -32.16 -2.87
C ARG A 6 26.27 -30.87 -3.65
N ASP A 7 27.35 -30.74 -4.40
CA ASP A 7 27.62 -29.56 -5.20
C ASP A 7 26.61 -29.47 -6.35
N ALA A 8 26.32 -30.61 -7.00
CA ALA A 8 25.30 -30.69 -8.05
C ALA A 8 23.88 -30.37 -7.53
N LEU A 9 23.54 -30.78 -6.30
CA LEU A 9 22.28 -30.41 -5.65
C LEU A 9 22.23 -28.92 -5.29
N GLY A 10 23.36 -28.33 -4.91
CA GLY A 10 23.49 -26.89 -4.69
C GLY A 10 23.26 -26.08 -5.96
N ASP A 11 23.93 -26.48 -7.06
CA ASP A 11 23.77 -25.86 -8.38
C ASP A 11 22.32 -25.99 -8.89
N GLU A 12 21.68 -27.15 -8.67
CA GLU A 12 20.28 -27.35 -9.03
C GLU A 12 19.34 -26.44 -8.20
N LEU A 13 19.61 -26.26 -6.91
CA LEU A 13 18.83 -25.34 -6.07
C LEU A 13 18.97 -23.89 -6.54
N GLU A 14 20.19 -23.45 -6.86
CA GLU A 14 20.44 -22.10 -7.35
C GLU A 14 19.73 -21.85 -8.70
N PHE A 15 19.77 -22.83 -9.61
CA PHE A 15 19.02 -22.77 -10.86
C PHE A 15 17.50 -22.64 -10.65
N LEU A 16 16.93 -23.40 -9.71
CA LEU A 16 15.49 -23.35 -9.41
C LEU A 16 15.07 -21.98 -8.87
N LEU A 17 15.88 -21.39 -7.98
CA LEU A 17 15.61 -20.06 -7.42
C LEU A 17 15.75 -18.98 -8.50
N ALA A 18 16.78 -19.05 -9.34
CA ALA A 18 16.95 -18.13 -10.46
C ALA A 18 15.80 -18.21 -11.47
N SER A 19 15.23 -19.41 -11.67
CA SER A 19 14.07 -19.62 -12.55
C SER A 19 12.78 -19.04 -11.96
N ILE A 20 12.61 -19.06 -10.64
CA ILE A 20 11.46 -18.40 -9.97
C ILE A 20 11.53 -16.88 -10.16
N ASP A 21 12.71 -16.28 -9.94
CA ASP A 21 12.92 -14.85 -10.18
C ASP A 21 12.68 -14.43 -11.64
N ASP A 22 12.89 -15.34 -12.59
CA ASP A 22 12.61 -15.11 -14.01
C ASP A 22 11.12 -15.12 -14.31
N LEU A 23 10.37 -16.08 -13.74
CA LEU A 23 8.92 -16.12 -13.85
C LEU A 23 8.25 -14.86 -13.30
N ASP A 24 8.77 -14.29 -12.21
CA ASP A 24 8.30 -13.02 -11.66
C ASP A 24 8.49 -11.85 -12.65
N ARG A 25 9.60 -11.85 -13.40
CA ARG A 25 9.83 -10.86 -14.46
C ARG A 25 8.92 -11.07 -15.66
N GLU A 26 8.70 -12.31 -16.09
CA GLU A 26 7.80 -12.64 -17.20
C GLU A 26 6.35 -12.29 -16.87
N LEU A 27 5.90 -12.50 -15.63
CA LEU A 27 4.59 -12.06 -15.16
C LEU A 27 4.48 -10.53 -15.16
N ALA A 28 5.51 -9.82 -14.69
CA ALA A 28 5.54 -8.36 -14.70
C ALA A 28 5.58 -7.76 -16.11
N ALA A 29 6.20 -8.46 -17.07
CA ALA A 29 6.20 -8.09 -18.48
C ALA A 29 4.88 -8.42 -19.21
N GLY A 30 4.02 -9.25 -18.59
CA GLY A 30 2.75 -9.70 -19.17
C GLY A 30 2.89 -10.87 -20.15
N ASP A 31 4.07 -11.50 -20.22
CA ASP A 31 4.34 -12.66 -21.08
C ASP A 31 3.75 -13.95 -20.49
N LEU A 32 3.44 -13.95 -19.20
CA LEU A 32 2.87 -15.08 -18.47
C LEU A 32 1.55 -14.68 -17.77
N THR A 33 0.57 -15.58 -17.72
CA THR A 33 -0.65 -15.35 -16.93
C THR A 33 -0.39 -15.58 -15.44
N SER A 34 -1.18 -14.95 -14.58
CA SER A 34 -1.07 -15.15 -13.12
C SER A 34 -1.39 -16.60 -12.69
N GLU A 35 -2.21 -17.31 -13.46
CA GLU A 35 -2.53 -18.72 -13.19
C GLU A 35 -1.36 -19.63 -13.54
N ASP A 36 -0.74 -19.44 -14.72
CA ASP A 36 0.42 -20.19 -15.17
C ASP A 36 1.65 -19.93 -14.28
N HIS A 37 1.85 -18.66 -13.89
CA HIS A 37 2.88 -18.26 -12.93
C HIS A 37 2.81 -19.08 -11.64
N ARG A 38 1.62 -19.14 -11.03
CA ARG A 38 1.41 -19.86 -9.78
C ARG A 38 1.71 -21.34 -9.91
N VAL A 39 1.27 -21.98 -11.00
CA VAL A 39 1.52 -23.41 -11.25
C VAL A 39 3.02 -23.70 -11.37
N LEU A 40 3.76 -22.85 -12.09
CA LEU A 40 5.20 -23.01 -12.29
C LEU A 40 6.00 -22.75 -11.00
N VAL A 41 5.66 -21.68 -10.27
CA VAL A 41 6.28 -21.35 -8.98
C VAL A 41 6.05 -22.44 -7.94
N ASP A 42 4.84 -22.99 -7.84
CA ASP A 42 4.52 -24.08 -6.93
C ASP A 42 5.37 -25.33 -7.24
N GLY A 43 5.56 -25.64 -8.53
CA GLY A 43 6.39 -26.75 -8.99
C GLY A 43 7.87 -26.59 -8.62
N TYR A 44 8.45 -25.42 -8.88
CA TYR A 44 9.84 -25.14 -8.55
C TYR A 44 10.08 -25.08 -7.04
N THR A 45 9.15 -24.49 -6.29
CA THR A 45 9.21 -24.41 -4.82
C THR A 45 9.17 -25.80 -4.18
N ALA A 46 8.29 -26.68 -4.66
CA ALA A 46 8.21 -28.05 -4.17
C ALA A 46 9.51 -28.84 -4.39
N ARG A 47 10.15 -28.64 -5.56
CA ARG A 47 11.43 -29.27 -5.91
C ARG A 47 12.59 -28.71 -5.08
N ALA A 48 12.67 -27.39 -4.93
CA ALA A 48 13.67 -26.74 -4.08
C ALA A 48 13.59 -27.24 -2.62
N ALA A 49 12.37 -27.34 -2.08
CA ALA A 49 12.15 -27.88 -0.73
C ALA A 49 12.58 -29.35 -0.59
N GLN A 50 12.48 -30.15 -1.65
CA GLN A 50 12.99 -31.52 -1.64
C GLN A 50 14.52 -31.56 -1.57
N ILE A 51 15.20 -30.71 -2.35
CA ILE A 51 16.67 -30.63 -2.38
C ILE A 51 17.22 -30.15 -1.04
N ILE A 52 16.63 -29.09 -0.47
CA ILE A 52 17.03 -28.55 0.84
C ILE A 52 16.97 -29.64 1.91
N ARG A 53 15.89 -30.44 1.94
CA ARG A 53 15.75 -31.56 2.90
C ARG A 53 16.84 -32.63 2.75
N VAL A 54 17.27 -32.93 1.53
CA VAL A 54 18.36 -33.88 1.26
C VAL A 54 19.70 -33.30 1.73
N LEU A 55 19.98 -32.04 1.41
CA LEU A 55 21.20 -31.35 1.84
C LEU A 55 21.32 -31.23 3.36
N GLU A 56 20.20 -31.08 4.08
CA GLU A 56 20.11 -31.06 5.54
C GLU A 56 20.26 -32.46 6.18
N ALA A 57 19.67 -33.49 5.56
CA ALA A 57 19.72 -34.86 6.09
C ALA A 57 21.14 -35.45 6.11
N ASP A 58 21.97 -35.08 5.13
CA ASP A 58 23.36 -35.53 5.00
C ASP A 58 24.38 -34.57 5.64
N ALA A 59 23.93 -33.58 6.42
CA ALA A 59 24.85 -32.74 7.19
C ALA A 59 25.55 -33.58 8.27
N PRO A 60 26.90 -33.68 8.29
CA PRO A 60 27.59 -34.49 9.28
C PRO A 60 27.27 -33.97 10.68
N ALA A 61 26.83 -34.87 11.57
CA ALA A 61 26.60 -34.58 12.97
C ALA A 61 27.81 -33.82 13.53
N GLN A 62 27.62 -32.52 13.80
CA GLN A 62 28.67 -31.63 14.29
C GLN A 62 29.37 -32.31 15.46
N ARG A 63 30.67 -32.59 15.26
CA ARG A 63 31.56 -33.21 16.25
C ARG A 63 31.55 -32.32 17.49
N ARG A 64 30.70 -32.67 18.46
CA ARG A 64 30.55 -31.97 19.72
C ARG A 64 31.90 -31.99 20.44
N VAL A 65 32.62 -30.87 20.38
CA VAL A 65 33.85 -30.67 21.15
C VAL A 65 33.48 -30.76 22.62
N ARG A 66 33.91 -31.83 23.27
CA ARG A 66 33.67 -32.09 24.69
C ARG A 66 34.58 -31.17 25.50
N GLN A 67 34.06 -30.01 25.93
CA GLN A 67 34.72 -29.21 26.95
C GLN A 67 34.30 -29.67 28.37
N PRO A 68 35.25 -29.93 29.29
CA PRO A 68 34.94 -30.24 30.68
C PRO A 68 34.77 -28.92 31.46
N GLY A 69 33.68 -28.79 32.22
CA GLY A 69 33.57 -27.62 33.11
C GLY A 69 32.22 -27.39 33.77
N GLY A 70 32.06 -27.94 34.97
CA GLY A 70 31.29 -27.36 36.08
C GLY A 70 29.75 -27.38 35.96
N LEU A 71 29.13 -28.36 36.62
CA LEU A 71 27.66 -28.47 36.82
C LEU A 71 27.00 -27.14 37.25
N ARG A 72 27.73 -26.27 37.96
CA ARG A 72 27.28 -24.93 38.37
C ARG A 72 26.98 -23.97 37.20
N ARG A 73 27.74 -24.02 36.10
CA ARG A 73 27.46 -23.18 34.90
C ARG A 73 26.22 -23.65 34.15
N LYS A 74 25.93 -24.96 34.16
CA LYS A 74 24.73 -25.52 33.54
C LYS A 74 23.47 -25.13 34.31
N VAL A 75 23.51 -25.13 35.64
CA VAL A 75 22.36 -24.70 36.46
C VAL A 75 22.07 -23.21 36.24
N VAL A 76 23.10 -22.34 36.26
CA VAL A 76 22.93 -20.90 36.02
C VAL A 76 22.40 -20.60 34.62
N ALA A 77 22.90 -21.30 33.59
CA ALA A 77 22.42 -21.15 32.22
C ALA A 77 20.95 -21.60 32.06
N ILE A 78 20.55 -22.71 32.70
CA ILE A 78 19.17 -23.20 32.65
C ILE A 78 18.22 -22.23 33.36
N THR A 79 18.60 -21.68 34.51
CA THR A 79 17.80 -20.65 35.20
C THR A 79 17.72 -19.34 34.44
N ALA A 80 18.79 -18.92 33.76
CA ALA A 80 18.77 -17.72 32.93
C ALA A 80 17.87 -17.89 31.69
N VAL A 81 17.92 -19.07 31.04
CA VAL A 81 17.05 -19.38 29.90
C VAL A 81 15.58 -19.50 30.34
N LEU A 82 15.30 -20.10 31.50
CA LEU A 82 13.93 -20.14 32.05
C LEU A 82 13.41 -18.74 32.44
N ALA A 83 14.26 -17.88 33.01
CA ALA A 83 13.89 -16.51 33.34
C ALA A 83 13.63 -15.66 32.07
N VAL A 84 14.41 -15.84 31.00
CA VAL A 84 14.19 -15.20 29.70
C VAL A 84 12.95 -15.75 29.02
N ALA A 85 12.69 -17.06 29.08
CA ALA A 85 11.49 -17.67 28.50
C ALA A 85 10.21 -17.25 29.23
N VAL A 86 10.24 -17.12 30.56
CA VAL A 86 9.11 -16.60 31.35
C VAL A 86 8.94 -15.09 31.15
N GLY A 87 10.03 -14.33 31.07
CA GLY A 87 9.98 -12.89 30.78
C GLY A 87 9.43 -12.56 29.39
N LEU A 88 9.84 -13.32 28.36
CA LEU A 88 9.31 -13.19 27.00
C LEU A 88 7.88 -13.73 26.89
N GLY A 89 7.54 -14.80 27.62
CA GLY A 89 6.17 -15.33 27.68
C GLY A 89 5.18 -14.35 28.32
N TRP A 90 5.61 -13.56 29.31
CA TRP A 90 4.74 -12.58 29.95
C TRP A 90 4.49 -11.35 29.05
N ILE A 91 5.50 -10.90 28.31
CA ILE A 91 5.39 -9.79 27.34
C ILE A 91 4.49 -10.16 26.15
N VAL A 92 4.56 -11.40 25.66
CA VAL A 92 3.67 -11.88 24.57
C VAL A 92 2.22 -12.05 25.03
N SER A 93 1.97 -12.30 26.32
CA SER A 93 0.60 -12.42 26.86
C SER A 93 -0.12 -11.06 26.99
N THR A 94 0.62 -9.96 27.13
CA THR A 94 0.01 -8.62 27.29
C THR A 94 -0.41 -7.97 25.98
N SER A 95 -0.06 -8.53 24.81
CA SER A 95 -0.54 -8.06 23.51
C SER A 95 -1.59 -8.96 22.87
N SER A 96 -1.96 -10.07 23.52
CA SER A 96 -3.03 -10.94 23.03
C SER A 96 -4.36 -10.60 23.69
N GLY A 97 -5.16 -9.84 22.94
CA GLY A 97 -6.62 -9.90 23.07
C GLY A 97 -7.30 -8.68 23.70
N GLN A 98 -7.01 -7.47 23.22
CA GLN A 98 -8.11 -6.50 23.15
C GLN A 98 -8.91 -6.79 21.89
N ARG A 99 -10.02 -7.54 22.07
CA ARG A 99 -11.05 -7.68 21.05
C ARG A 99 -11.73 -6.31 20.91
N LEU A 100 -11.43 -5.60 19.83
CA LEU A 100 -12.18 -4.40 19.46
C LEU A 100 -13.57 -4.83 18.94
N PRO A 101 -14.65 -4.11 19.28
CA PRO A 101 -15.97 -4.41 18.75
C PRO A 101 -15.95 -4.32 17.22
N GLY A 102 -16.35 -5.39 16.50
CA GLY A 102 -16.48 -5.39 15.04
C GLY A 102 -15.66 -6.44 14.27
N GLN A 103 -14.78 -7.21 14.92
CA GLN A 103 -14.06 -8.29 14.22
C GLN A 103 -14.94 -9.53 14.02
N GLU A 104 -15.26 -9.85 12.76
CA GLU A 104 -15.86 -11.13 12.38
C GLU A 104 -14.80 -12.25 12.35
N MET A 105 -15.19 -13.47 12.72
CA MET A 105 -14.28 -14.63 12.89
C MET A 105 -13.54 -15.08 11.62
N THR A 106 -13.80 -14.47 10.47
CA THR A 106 -13.31 -14.88 9.15
C THR A 106 -12.28 -13.90 8.58
N GLY A 107 -11.22 -13.55 9.32
CA GLY A 107 -10.05 -12.83 8.76
C GLY A 107 -10.31 -11.53 8.00
N PHE A 108 -11.51 -10.94 8.13
CA PHE A 108 -11.89 -9.71 7.46
C PHE A 108 -11.46 -8.54 8.34
N ASP A 109 -10.43 -7.82 7.91
CA ASP A 109 -10.08 -6.52 8.47
C ASP A 109 -10.57 -5.45 7.47
N PRO A 110 -11.55 -4.61 7.83
CA PRO A 110 -12.01 -3.51 6.99
C PRO A 110 -10.85 -2.60 6.51
N ARG A 111 -9.76 -2.50 7.27
CA ARG A 111 -8.58 -1.71 6.90
C ARG A 111 -7.78 -2.33 5.75
N ASP A 112 -7.71 -3.66 5.71
CA ASP A 112 -7.07 -4.38 4.61
C ASP A 112 -7.89 -4.19 3.32
N GLU A 113 -9.22 -4.18 3.43
CA GLU A 113 -10.12 -3.90 2.31
C GLU A 113 -9.98 -2.45 1.82
N SER A 114 -10.03 -1.46 2.72
CA SER A 114 -9.81 -0.04 2.36
C SER A 114 -8.48 0.17 1.66
N THR A 115 -7.41 -0.47 2.14
CA THR A 115 -6.07 -0.39 1.53
C THR A 115 -6.06 -0.96 0.12
N ARG A 116 -6.74 -2.09 -0.09
CA ARG A 116 -6.86 -2.72 -1.42
C ARG A 116 -7.67 -1.85 -2.38
N LEU A 117 -8.81 -1.30 -1.92
CA LEU A 117 -9.66 -0.42 -2.71
C LEU A 117 -8.93 0.88 -3.10
N LEU A 118 -8.18 1.49 -2.18
CA LEU A 118 -7.32 2.64 -2.47
C LEU A 118 -6.29 2.32 -3.56
N ALA A 119 -5.61 1.17 -3.47
CA ALA A 119 -4.64 0.76 -4.47
C ALA A 119 -5.28 0.58 -5.86
N GLN A 120 -6.46 -0.04 -5.93
CA GLN A 120 -7.22 -0.19 -7.18
C GLN A 120 -7.65 1.17 -7.74
N ALA A 121 -8.17 2.06 -6.89
CA ALA A 121 -8.61 3.39 -7.30
C ALA A 121 -7.47 4.20 -7.93
N ARG A 122 -6.26 4.16 -7.33
CA ARG A 122 -5.06 4.81 -7.89
C ARG A 122 -4.66 4.24 -9.25
N ALA A 123 -4.74 2.92 -9.41
CA ALA A 123 -4.36 2.25 -10.65
C ALA A 123 -5.23 2.71 -11.85
N VAL A 124 -6.49 3.04 -11.61
CA VAL A 124 -7.44 3.46 -12.66
C VAL A 124 -7.68 4.97 -12.71
N SER A 125 -7.18 5.76 -11.75
CA SER A 125 -7.49 7.20 -11.60
C SER A 125 -7.26 8.05 -12.85
N LEU A 126 -6.17 7.81 -13.58
CA LEU A 126 -5.86 8.56 -14.80
C LEU A 126 -6.64 8.07 -16.03
N ALA A 127 -6.87 6.76 -16.12
CA ALA A 127 -7.51 6.14 -17.28
C ALA A 127 -9.05 6.27 -17.23
N SER A 128 -9.62 6.05 -16.04
CA SER A 128 -11.07 5.97 -15.79
C SER A 128 -11.45 6.74 -14.51
N PRO A 129 -11.55 8.09 -14.55
CA PRO A 129 -11.89 8.86 -13.36
C PRO A 129 -13.25 8.49 -12.73
N GLU A 130 -14.25 8.10 -13.54
CA GLU A 130 -15.55 7.66 -13.01
C GLU A 130 -15.45 6.36 -12.21
N GLU A 131 -14.66 5.41 -12.69
CA GLU A 131 -14.39 4.15 -12.00
C GLU A 131 -13.58 4.38 -10.72
N ALA A 132 -12.56 5.23 -10.78
CA ALA A 132 -11.80 5.63 -9.60
C ALA A 132 -12.67 6.30 -8.54
N ALA A 133 -13.57 7.21 -8.93
CA ALA A 133 -14.50 7.87 -8.02
C ALA A 133 -15.44 6.87 -7.32
N ALA A 134 -15.85 5.81 -8.02
CA ALA A 134 -16.65 4.73 -7.43
C ALA A 134 -15.83 3.94 -6.40
N LEU A 135 -14.59 3.56 -6.72
CA LEU A 135 -13.71 2.83 -5.81
C LEU A 135 -13.35 3.64 -4.55
N TYR A 136 -13.02 4.92 -4.69
CA TYR A 136 -12.84 5.80 -3.52
C TYR A 136 -14.14 5.96 -2.72
N GLY A 137 -15.31 5.92 -3.37
CA GLY A 137 -16.60 5.90 -2.68
C GLY A 137 -16.75 4.69 -1.76
N LEU A 138 -16.34 3.50 -2.22
CA LEU A 138 -16.33 2.28 -1.39
C LEU A 138 -15.36 2.38 -0.21
N VAL A 139 -14.22 3.05 -0.38
CA VAL A 139 -13.31 3.34 0.74
C VAL A 139 -14.02 4.19 1.79
N LEU A 140 -14.76 5.22 1.37
CA LEU A 140 -15.48 6.12 2.28
C LEU A 140 -16.68 5.45 2.97
N GLU A 141 -17.23 4.37 2.42
CA GLU A 141 -18.23 3.56 3.13
C GLU A 141 -17.62 2.80 4.32
N LEU A 142 -16.34 2.42 4.22
CA LEU A 142 -15.61 1.71 5.28
C LEU A 142 -14.92 2.66 6.26
N ASP A 143 -14.37 3.76 5.74
CA ASP A 143 -13.60 4.77 6.47
C ASP A 143 -14.03 6.17 5.97
N PRO A 144 -15.10 6.75 6.54
CA PRO A 144 -15.67 8.02 6.08
C PRO A 144 -14.71 9.21 6.16
N ASP A 145 -13.75 9.15 7.07
CA ASP A 145 -12.77 10.20 7.33
C ASP A 145 -11.44 9.95 6.58
N ASN A 146 -11.42 9.02 5.63
CA ASN A 146 -10.22 8.74 4.84
C ASN A 146 -9.87 9.94 3.94
N VAL A 147 -8.93 10.78 4.39
CA VAL A 147 -8.52 12.03 3.74
C VAL A 147 -8.12 11.81 2.28
N GLU A 148 -7.42 10.72 2.00
CA GLU A 148 -7.00 10.39 0.65
C GLU A 148 -8.18 10.07 -0.26
N ALA A 149 -9.12 9.23 0.20
CA ALA A 149 -10.31 8.90 -0.57
C ALA A 149 -11.22 10.12 -0.76
N LEU A 150 -11.40 10.97 0.25
CA LEU A 150 -12.12 12.24 0.13
C LEU A 150 -11.49 13.10 -0.98
N THR A 151 -10.16 13.28 -0.92
CA THR A 151 -9.40 14.11 -1.86
C THR A 151 -9.51 13.60 -3.29
N TYR A 152 -9.14 12.34 -3.54
CA TYR A 152 -9.06 11.84 -4.90
C TYR A 152 -10.42 11.47 -5.47
N ARG A 153 -11.44 11.17 -4.65
CA ARG A 153 -12.84 11.09 -5.12
C ARG A 153 -13.34 12.44 -5.59
N GLY A 154 -13.12 13.49 -4.81
CA GLY A 154 -13.49 14.86 -5.19
C GLY A 154 -12.86 15.25 -6.52
N TRP A 155 -11.54 15.06 -6.65
CA TRP A 155 -10.82 15.35 -7.88
C TRP A 155 -11.34 14.58 -9.10
N THR A 156 -11.52 13.26 -8.97
CA THR A 156 -11.97 12.42 -10.09
C THR A 156 -13.42 12.70 -10.51
N LEU A 157 -14.31 13.06 -9.56
CA LEU A 157 -15.66 13.54 -9.87
C LEU A 157 -15.65 14.86 -10.64
N ALA A 158 -14.79 15.81 -10.24
CA ALA A 158 -14.63 17.08 -10.96
C ALA A 158 -14.12 16.85 -12.39
N LEU A 159 -13.11 15.99 -12.58
CA LEU A 159 -12.62 15.62 -13.91
C LEU A 159 -13.68 14.92 -14.77
N ALA A 160 -14.51 14.07 -14.17
CA ALA A 160 -15.59 13.39 -14.87
C ALA A 160 -16.70 14.38 -15.29
N ALA A 161 -17.00 15.38 -14.47
CA ALA A 161 -18.05 16.37 -14.75
C ALA A 161 -17.81 17.13 -16.06
N VAL A 162 -16.55 17.38 -16.43
CA VAL A 162 -16.17 18.08 -17.68
C VAL A 162 -16.60 17.32 -18.93
N ARG A 163 -16.72 15.99 -18.84
CA ARG A 163 -17.08 15.12 -19.97
C ARG A 163 -18.58 14.87 -20.07
N MET A 164 -19.35 15.33 -19.08
CA MET A 164 -20.80 15.11 -19.04
C MET A 164 -21.52 16.06 -20.00
N SER A 165 -22.47 15.52 -20.78
CA SER A 165 -23.28 16.31 -21.71
C SER A 165 -24.45 17.04 -21.02
N ASP A 166 -24.94 16.51 -19.90
CA ASP A 166 -26.00 17.13 -19.11
C ASP A 166 -25.38 18.13 -18.12
N ALA A 167 -25.56 19.42 -18.39
CA ALA A 167 -25.04 20.50 -17.58
C ALA A 167 -25.59 20.51 -16.13
N THR A 168 -26.84 20.08 -15.92
CA THR A 168 -27.44 20.06 -14.57
C THR A 168 -26.86 18.90 -13.76
N ALA A 169 -26.62 17.75 -14.40
CA ALA A 169 -25.95 16.63 -13.76
C ALA A 169 -24.47 16.96 -13.49
N ALA A 170 -23.78 17.60 -14.44
CA ALA A 170 -22.40 18.06 -14.27
C ALA A 170 -22.24 19.02 -13.09
N SER A 171 -23.15 20.00 -12.96
CA SER A 171 -23.15 20.95 -11.85
C SER A 171 -23.30 20.24 -10.50
N ARG A 172 -24.28 19.34 -10.35
CA ARG A 172 -24.47 18.59 -9.10
C ARG A 172 -23.27 17.72 -8.74
N GLN A 173 -22.60 17.16 -9.74
CA GLN A 173 -21.39 16.37 -9.52
C GLN A 173 -20.21 17.26 -9.10
N LEU A 174 -20.08 18.46 -9.66
CA LEU A 174 -19.10 19.45 -9.21
C LEU A 174 -19.36 19.89 -7.77
N ASP A 175 -20.62 20.13 -7.39
CA ASP A 175 -20.97 20.45 -6.00
C ASP A 175 -20.51 19.32 -5.05
N THR A 176 -20.79 18.07 -5.42
CA THR A 176 -20.33 16.90 -4.65
C THR A 176 -18.80 16.82 -4.58
N ALA A 177 -18.10 17.14 -5.67
CA ALA A 177 -16.64 17.16 -5.70
C ALA A 177 -16.06 18.22 -4.77
N VAL A 178 -16.65 19.42 -4.77
CA VAL A 178 -16.28 20.53 -3.88
C VAL A 178 -16.48 20.14 -2.42
N ASP A 179 -17.64 19.58 -2.07
CA ASP A 179 -17.93 19.16 -0.69
C ASP A 179 -16.89 18.15 -0.17
N LEU A 180 -16.50 17.16 -0.97
CA LEU A 180 -15.49 16.17 -0.58
C LEU A 180 -14.11 16.78 -0.36
N LEU A 181 -13.71 17.72 -1.22
CA LEU A 181 -12.41 18.40 -1.09
C LEU A 181 -12.38 19.30 0.15
N ILE A 182 -13.50 19.97 0.46
CA ILE A 182 -13.66 20.72 1.71
C ILE A 182 -13.56 19.77 2.90
N SER A 183 -14.29 18.66 2.90
CA SER A 183 -14.21 17.66 3.97
C SER A 183 -12.80 17.11 4.15
N ALA A 184 -12.04 16.88 3.07
CA ALA A 184 -10.64 16.46 3.17
C ALA A 184 -9.77 17.48 3.91
N ILE A 185 -9.94 18.78 3.60
CA ILE A 185 -9.23 19.88 4.26
C ILE A 185 -9.65 19.99 5.74
N GLU A 186 -10.93 19.81 6.05
CA GLU A 186 -11.44 19.85 7.42
C GLU A 186 -10.91 18.68 8.27
N THR A 187 -10.80 17.49 7.67
CA THR A 187 -10.30 16.29 8.34
C THR A 187 -8.79 16.34 8.57
N ASP A 188 -8.02 16.79 7.57
CA ASP A 188 -6.57 17.01 7.71
C ASP A 188 -6.12 18.29 6.98
N PRO A 189 -6.01 19.42 7.71
CA PRO A 189 -5.55 20.68 7.14
C PRO A 189 -4.08 20.68 6.67
N THR A 190 -3.31 19.63 7.00
CA THR A 190 -1.92 19.48 6.56
C THR A 190 -1.80 18.70 5.25
N TYR A 191 -2.89 18.09 4.78
CA TYR A 191 -2.91 17.38 3.50
C TYR A 191 -3.03 18.38 2.35
N ALA A 192 -1.98 18.48 1.54
CA ALA A 192 -1.79 19.55 0.56
C ALA A 192 -2.71 19.45 -0.66
N ASP A 193 -2.87 18.24 -1.18
CA ASP A 193 -3.56 17.94 -2.45
C ASP A 193 -4.96 18.56 -2.56
N PRO A 194 -5.86 18.46 -1.56
CA PRO A 194 -7.20 19.03 -1.70
C PRO A 194 -7.20 20.56 -1.81
N TYR A 195 -6.21 21.29 -1.28
CA TYR A 195 -6.07 22.73 -1.53
C TYR A 195 -5.77 23.01 -3.01
N CYS A 196 -4.83 22.24 -3.58
CA CYS A 196 -4.46 22.37 -4.99
C CYS A 196 -5.66 22.09 -5.90
N PHE A 197 -6.34 20.97 -5.65
CA PHE A 197 -7.49 20.54 -6.45
C PHE A 197 -8.68 21.47 -6.30
N LEU A 198 -9.02 21.88 -5.07
CA LEU A 198 -10.15 22.78 -4.86
C LEU A 198 -9.89 24.16 -5.48
N GLY A 199 -8.66 24.69 -5.40
CA GLY A 199 -8.28 25.92 -6.07
C GLY A 199 -8.46 25.85 -7.60
N ILE A 200 -8.04 24.73 -8.22
CA ILE A 200 -8.28 24.46 -9.64
C ILE A 200 -9.78 24.38 -9.93
N VAL A 201 -10.53 23.64 -9.11
CA VAL A 201 -11.98 23.45 -9.28
C VAL A 201 -12.70 24.80 -9.25
N GLN A 202 -12.45 25.61 -8.23
CA GLN A 202 -13.07 26.91 -8.05
C GLN A 202 -12.74 27.87 -9.20
N PHE A 203 -11.48 27.96 -9.61
CA PHE A 203 -11.10 28.89 -10.67
C PHE A 203 -11.56 28.43 -12.05
N ARG A 204 -11.27 27.18 -12.43
CA ARG A 204 -11.45 26.69 -13.81
C ARG A 204 -12.88 26.25 -14.09
N PHE A 205 -13.63 25.83 -13.08
CA PHE A 205 -14.98 25.29 -13.27
C PHE A 205 -16.06 26.21 -12.70
N ALA A 206 -15.88 26.74 -11.49
CA ALA A 206 -16.85 27.66 -10.89
C ALA A 206 -16.64 29.12 -11.34
N GLY A 207 -15.48 29.46 -11.90
CA GLY A 207 -15.13 30.84 -12.27
C GLY A 207 -14.91 31.75 -11.05
N ASP A 208 -14.70 31.17 -9.87
CA ASP A 208 -14.53 31.90 -8.61
C ASP A 208 -13.05 32.14 -8.30
N ALA A 209 -12.50 33.21 -8.88
CA ALA A 209 -11.11 33.62 -8.65
C ALA A 209 -10.86 34.01 -7.18
N ASN A 210 -11.84 34.64 -6.52
CA ASN A 210 -11.69 35.08 -5.13
C ASN A 210 -11.65 33.91 -4.15
N GLY A 211 -12.51 32.91 -4.35
CA GLY A 211 -12.48 31.68 -3.56
C GLY A 211 -11.26 30.81 -3.86
N ALA A 212 -10.77 30.81 -5.11
CA ALA A 212 -9.61 30.02 -5.51
C ALA A 212 -8.28 30.53 -4.96
N ALA A 213 -8.09 31.86 -4.87
CA ALA A 213 -6.82 32.47 -4.44
C ALA A 213 -6.26 31.89 -3.11
N PRO A 214 -6.99 31.90 -1.98
CA PRO A 214 -6.46 31.37 -0.71
C PRO A 214 -6.17 29.87 -0.74
N LEU A 215 -6.87 29.11 -1.59
CA LEU A 215 -6.64 27.66 -1.75
C LEU A 215 -5.34 27.39 -2.51
N VAL A 216 -5.09 28.15 -3.58
CA VAL A 216 -3.86 28.08 -4.36
C VAL A 216 -2.65 28.50 -3.53
N ASP A 217 -2.79 29.53 -2.70
CA ASP A 217 -1.76 29.93 -1.72
C ASP A 217 -1.46 28.80 -0.73
N GLY A 218 -2.49 28.14 -0.20
CA GLY A 218 -2.34 26.98 0.70
C GLY A 218 -1.62 25.81 0.04
N CYS A 219 -1.95 25.51 -1.22
CA CYS A 219 -1.25 24.51 -2.02
C CYS A 219 0.24 24.84 -2.16
N LEU A 220 0.59 26.07 -2.56
CA LEU A 220 1.99 26.49 -2.72
C LEU A 220 2.76 26.49 -1.39
N ALA A 221 2.12 26.90 -0.30
CA ALA A 221 2.70 26.88 1.04
C ALA A 221 3.07 25.47 1.51
N SER A 222 2.39 24.45 0.99
CA SER A 222 2.66 23.04 1.27
C SER A 222 3.89 22.48 0.53
N ASN A 223 4.60 23.33 -0.24
CA ASN A 223 5.83 23.01 -0.94
C ASN A 223 5.69 21.78 -1.87
N PRO A 224 4.77 21.81 -2.85
CA PRO A 224 4.56 20.68 -3.76
C PRO A 224 5.80 20.41 -4.62
N PRO A 225 5.90 19.23 -5.25
CA PRO A 225 6.97 18.91 -6.20
C PRO A 225 7.13 20.01 -7.27
N ALA A 226 8.34 20.24 -7.75
CA ALA A 226 8.66 21.38 -8.62
C ALA A 226 7.72 21.48 -9.85
N GLU A 227 7.44 20.36 -10.51
CA GLU A 227 6.53 20.32 -11.66
C GLU A 227 5.11 20.79 -11.29
N VAL A 228 4.56 20.30 -10.17
CA VAL A 228 3.23 20.70 -9.68
C VAL A 228 3.26 22.17 -9.26
N ARG A 229 4.33 22.62 -8.60
CA ARG A 229 4.50 24.01 -8.18
C ARG A 229 4.45 24.96 -9.37
N ASP A 230 5.14 24.66 -10.46
CA ASP A 230 5.16 25.50 -11.65
C ASP A 230 3.75 25.64 -12.26
N LEU A 231 2.99 24.54 -12.30
CA LEU A 231 1.59 24.54 -12.74
C LEU A 231 0.69 25.40 -11.84
N VAL A 232 0.84 25.26 -10.51
CA VAL A 232 0.05 26.00 -9.52
C VAL A 232 0.43 27.48 -9.50
N GLN A 233 1.70 27.83 -9.73
CA GLN A 233 2.16 29.22 -9.83
C GLN A 233 1.59 29.91 -11.08
N ALA A 234 1.51 29.20 -12.20
CA ALA A 234 0.84 29.69 -13.41
C ALA A 234 -0.65 29.93 -13.14
N LEU A 235 -1.32 29.00 -12.46
CA LEU A 235 -2.71 29.17 -12.03
C LEU A 235 -2.89 30.39 -11.11
N ALA A 236 -1.99 30.62 -10.15
CA ALA A 236 -2.03 31.78 -9.27
C ALA A 236 -1.94 33.11 -10.04
N THR A 237 -1.14 33.13 -11.11
CA THR A 237 -1.01 34.30 -11.99
C THR A 237 -2.31 34.56 -12.76
N ASP A 238 -2.92 33.51 -13.30
CA ASP A 238 -4.22 33.61 -13.98
C ASP A 238 -5.34 34.09 -13.03
N ILE A 239 -5.35 33.59 -11.79
CA ILE A 239 -6.30 34.01 -10.75
C ILE A 239 -6.15 35.50 -10.45
N ALA A 240 -4.92 35.97 -10.22
CA ALA A 240 -4.66 37.38 -9.92
C ALA A 240 -5.15 38.30 -11.05
N ALA A 241 -4.89 37.93 -12.31
CA ALA A 241 -5.35 38.70 -13.47
C ALA A 241 -6.88 38.73 -13.62
N ALA A 242 -7.60 37.72 -13.11
CA ALA A 242 -9.06 37.67 -13.15
C ALA A 242 -9.74 38.47 -12.03
N GLN A 243 -8.98 38.95 -11.04
CA GLN A 243 -9.48 39.77 -9.93
C GLN A 243 -9.35 41.28 -10.18
N GLU A 244 -8.61 41.67 -11.23
CA GLU A 244 -8.42 43.05 -11.69
C GLU A 244 -9.57 43.56 -12.58
#